data_AF-A0A379WH59-F1
#
_entry.id   AF-A0A379WH59-F1
#
_cell.length_a   1.000
_cell.length_b   1.000
_cell.length_c   1.000
_cell.angle_alpha   90.00
_cell.angle_beta   90.00
_cell.angle_gamma   90.00
#
_symmetry.space_group_name_H-M   'P 1'
#
loop_
_entity.id
_entity.type
_entity.pdbx_description
1 polymer ?
#
loop_
_entity_poly.entity_id
_entity_poly.type
_entity_poly.pdbx_seq_one_letter_code
_entity_poly.pdbx_strand_id
1 'polypeptide(L)'
;MDNARRLHPQADFWVAIEAGIDDDATFSWVVIDNGVQRGEARSATLPLPAVILDRVRQGEALGPVMSHYTGIDEIGRKRAPLAYLPPEN
;
A
#
# COMPACT_ATOMS: atom_id res chain seq x y z
N MET A 1 9.26 9.62 -5.67
CA MET A 1 9.02 11.08 -5.69
C MET A 1 9.81 11.79 -6.79
N ASP A 2 11.13 11.64 -6.80
CA ASP A 2 12.03 12.38 -7.71
C ASP A 2 11.72 12.19 -9.20
N ASN A 3 11.28 10.99 -9.57
CA ASN A 3 10.82 10.73 -10.95
C ASN A 3 9.64 11.61 -11.35
N ALA A 4 8.65 11.79 -10.47
CA ALA A 4 7.48 12.64 -10.74
C ALA A 4 7.89 14.13 -10.82
N ARG A 5 8.80 14.57 -9.94
CA ARG A 5 9.37 15.93 -9.96
C ARG A 5 10.10 16.23 -11.26
N ARG A 6 10.90 15.28 -11.77
CA ARG A 6 11.62 15.44 -13.03
C ARG A 6 10.68 15.49 -14.25
N LEU A 7 9.61 14.70 -14.24
CA LEU A 7 8.64 14.67 -15.33
C LEU A 7 7.70 15.88 -15.34
N HIS A 8 7.37 16.40 -14.16
CA HIS A 8 6.47 17.54 -13.99
C HIS A 8 7.05 18.57 -13.01
N PRO A 9 8.11 19.30 -13.39
CA PRO A 9 8.84 20.19 -12.49
C PRO A 9 8.07 21.46 -12.08
N GLN A 10 6.98 21.76 -12.79
CA GLN A 10 6.15 22.96 -12.58
C GLN A 10 4.89 22.68 -11.75
N ALA A 11 4.74 21.48 -11.18
CA ALA A 11 3.58 21.17 -10.33
C ALA A 11 3.70 21.87 -8.97
N ASP A 12 2.58 22.26 -8.38
CA ASP A 12 2.55 22.83 -7.03
C ASP A 12 2.84 21.77 -5.95
N PHE A 13 2.44 20.52 -6.22
CA PHE A 13 2.64 19.39 -5.31
C PHE A 13 2.96 18.11 -6.08
N TRP A 14 3.79 17.27 -5.46
CA TRP A 14 4.01 15.88 -5.84
C TRP A 14 3.60 14.98 -4.69
N VAL A 15 2.83 13.95 -5.02
CA VAL A 15 2.30 13.00 -4.03
C VAL A 15 2.74 11.59 -4.42
N ALA A 16 3.28 10.86 -3.45
CA ALA A 16 3.58 9.45 -3.57
C ALA A 16 2.82 8.68 -2.50
N ILE A 17 2.17 7.58 -2.89
CA ILE A 17 1.56 6.62 -1.99
C ILE A 17 2.18 5.27 -2.29
N GLU A 18 2.83 4.67 -1.30
CA GLU A 18 3.53 3.41 -1.47
C GLU A 18 3.10 2.41 -0.40
N ALA A 19 2.57 1.28 -0.85
CA ALA A 19 2.17 0.19 0.05
C ALA A 19 3.40 -0.61 0.48
N GLY A 20 3.43 -1.02 1.74
CA GLY A 20 4.49 -1.83 2.33
C GLY A 20 3.94 -2.95 3.21
N ILE A 21 4.83 -3.86 3.59
CA ILE A 21 4.59 -4.89 4.60
C ILE A 21 5.75 -4.85 5.59
N ASP A 22 5.43 -4.81 6.88
CA ASP A 22 6.36 -4.79 8.01
C ASP A 22 5.64 -5.36 9.24
N ASP A 23 6.36 -6.06 10.13
CA ASP A 23 5.79 -6.74 11.30
C ASP A 23 4.48 -7.49 11.02
N ASP A 24 4.46 -8.30 9.96
CA ASP A 24 3.31 -9.11 9.55
C ASP A 24 2.02 -8.33 9.24
N ALA A 25 2.16 -7.02 9.04
CA ALA A 25 1.08 -6.12 8.71
C ALA A 25 1.37 -5.36 7.42
N THR A 26 0.32 -4.98 6.69
CA THR A 26 0.43 -4.06 5.56
C THR A 26 0.09 -2.63 5.97
N PHE A 27 0.71 -1.66 5.31
CA PHE A 27 0.46 -0.23 5.50
C PHE A 27 0.74 0.52 4.20
N SER A 28 0.56 1.83 4.20
CA SER A 28 1.05 2.70 3.12
C SER A 28 1.74 3.93 3.68
N TRP A 29 2.87 4.30 3.07
CA TRP A 29 3.47 5.62 3.25
C TRP A 29 2.82 6.60 2.29
N VAL A 30 2.54 7.80 2.80
CA VAL A 30 2.11 8.95 2.02
C VAL A 30 3.17 10.02 2.17
N VAL A 31 3.71 10.46 1.04
CA VAL A 31 4.67 11.57 0.98
C VAL A 31 4.08 12.65 0.11
N ILE A 32 4.03 13.87 0.63
CA ILE A 32 3.59 15.07 -0.08
C ILE A 32 4.74 16.08 -0.06
N ASP A 33 5.12 16.58 -1.23
CA ASP A 33 6.23 17.51 -1.41
C ASP A 33 5.74 18.69 -2.26
N ASN A 34 6.03 19.93 -1.85
CA ASN A 34 5.69 21.15 -2.61
C ASN A 34 6.93 21.87 -3.17
N GLY A 35 8.09 21.22 -3.14
CA GLY A 35 9.38 21.75 -3.57
C GLY A 35 10.17 22.47 -2.49
N VAL A 36 9.52 22.87 -1.39
CA VAL A 36 10.15 23.57 -0.24
C VAL A 36 10.05 22.73 1.04
N GLN A 37 8.88 22.16 1.29
CA GLN A 37 8.58 21.32 2.43
C GLN A 37 8.14 19.94 1.97
N ARG A 38 8.50 18.94 2.77
CA ARG A 38 8.08 17.56 2.62
C ARG A 38 7.34 17.10 3.87
N GLY A 39 6.12 16.62 3.70
CA GLY A 39 5.32 15.97 4.72
C GLY A 39 5.28 14.47 4.48
N GLU A 40 5.42 13.69 5.54
CA GLU A 40 5.37 12.23 5.50
C GLU A 40 4.43 11.71 6.57
N ALA A 41 3.58 10.77 6.20
CA ALA A 41 2.69 10.08 7.12
C ALA A 41 2.59 8.60 6.73
N ARG A 42 2.39 7.75 7.73
CA ARG A 42 2.10 6.33 7.54
C ARG A 42 0.64 6.08 7.88
N SER A 43 -0.04 5.26 7.08
CA SER A 43 -1.37 4.78 7.41
C SER A 43 -1.36 3.96 8.70
N ALA A 44 -2.56 3.70 9.24
CA ALA A 44 -2.73 2.59 10.16
C ALA A 44 -2.24 1.28 9.53
N THR A 45 -1.71 0.38 10.36
CA THR A 45 -1.30 -0.96 9.96
C THR A 45 -2.51 -1.89 9.95
N LEU A 46 -2.47 -2.88 9.06
CA LEU A 46 -3.44 -3.96 8.97
C LEU A 46 -2.71 -5.29 9.07
N PRO A 47 -2.86 -6.02 10.19
CA PRO A 47 -2.33 -7.38 10.31
C PRO A 47 -2.85 -8.25 9.17
N LEU A 48 -1.94 -9.04 8.59
CA LEU A 48 -2.28 -9.96 7.51
C LEU A 48 -2.44 -11.38 8.07
N PRO A 49 -3.43 -12.15 7.61
CA PRO A 49 -3.52 -13.57 7.97
C PRO A 49 -2.25 -14.33 7.56
N ALA A 50 -1.84 -15.32 8.36
CA ALA A 50 -0.64 -16.13 8.09
C ALA A 50 -0.62 -16.72 6.67
N VAL A 51 -1.76 -17.18 6.16
CA VAL A 51 -1.90 -17.72 4.79
C VAL A 51 -1.56 -16.70 3.69
N ILE A 52 -1.77 -15.40 3.95
CA ILE A 52 -1.39 -14.32 3.03
C ILE A 52 0.10 -14.02 3.18
N LEU A 53 0.60 -13.93 4.42
CA LEU A 53 1.99 -13.66 4.71
C LEU A 53 2.93 -14.70 4.12
N ASP A 54 2.59 -15.98 4.23
CA ASP A 54 3.42 -17.07 3.70
C ASP A 54 3.63 -16.95 2.18
N ARG A 55 2.60 -16.53 1.45
CA ARG A 55 2.68 -16.30 0.00
C ARG A 55 3.47 -15.05 -0.35
N VAL A 56 3.25 -13.96 0.39
CA VAL A 56 4.00 -12.72 0.13
C VAL A 56 5.48 -12.87 0.48
N ARG A 57 5.81 -13.63 1.54
CA ARG A 57 7.19 -14.00 1.89
C ARG A 57 7.86 -14.86 0.81
N GLN A 58 7.09 -15.59 0.01
CA GLN A 58 7.59 -16.30 -1.18
C GLN A 58 7.82 -15.38 -2.39
N GLY A 59 7.60 -14.07 -2.24
CA GLY A 59 7.82 -13.07 -3.29
C GLY A 59 6.59 -12.75 -4.12
N GLU A 60 5.41 -13.29 -3.78
CA GLU A 60 4.17 -12.91 -4.46
C GLU A 60 3.73 -11.50 -4.06
N ALA A 61 3.22 -10.73 -5.01
CA ALA A 61 2.66 -9.41 -4.71
C ALA A 61 1.35 -9.54 -3.89
N LEU A 62 1.18 -8.67 -2.88
CA LEU A 62 0.01 -8.69 -1.99
C LEU A 62 -1.32 -8.54 -2.75
N GLY A 63 -1.38 -7.70 -3.78
CA GLY A 63 -2.60 -7.47 -4.56
C GLY A 63 -3.18 -8.75 -5.17
N PRO A 64 -2.43 -9.49 -6.00
CA PRO A 64 -2.85 -10.79 -6.53
C PRO A 64 -3.21 -11.82 -5.45
N VAL A 65 -2.42 -11.90 -4.36
CA VAL A 65 -2.69 -12.84 -3.25
C VAL A 65 -4.04 -12.51 -2.59
N MET A 66 -4.31 -11.23 -2.33
CA MET A 66 -5.59 -10.77 -1.77
C MET A 66 -6.75 -11.00 -2.73
N SER A 67 -6.57 -10.78 -4.03
CA SER A 67 -7.59 -11.09 -5.04
C SER A 67 -7.93 -12.57 -5.06
N HIS A 68 -6.92 -13.45 -4.99
CA HIS A 68 -7.13 -14.89 -4.91
C HIS A 68 -7.87 -15.29 -3.63
N TYR A 69 -7.48 -14.73 -2.49
CA TYR A 69 -8.09 -15.04 -1.19
C TYR A 69 -9.55 -14.57 -1.08
N THR A 70 -9.86 -13.39 -1.61
CA THR A 70 -11.19 -12.77 -1.50
C THR A 70 -12.13 -13.13 -2.65
N GLY A 71 -11.60 -13.64 -3.77
CA GLY A 71 -12.34 -13.84 -5.02
C GLY A 71 -12.67 -12.53 -5.75
N ILE A 72 -12.06 -11.41 -5.37
CA ILE A 72 -12.31 -10.08 -5.97
C ILE A 72 -11.11 -9.67 -6.82
N ASP A 73 -11.30 -9.62 -8.14
CA ASP A 73 -10.25 -9.17 -9.06
C ASP A 73 -9.86 -7.71 -8.81
N GLU A 74 -8.56 -7.44 -8.87
CA GLU A 74 -7.95 -6.10 -8.69
C GLU A 74 -8.39 -5.40 -7.39
N ILE A 75 -8.53 -6.16 -6.29
CA ILE A 75 -9.03 -5.63 -5.01
C ILE A 75 -8.26 -4.38 -4.55
N GLY A 76 -6.93 -4.37 -4.72
CA GLY A 76 -6.06 -3.24 -4.36
C GLY A 76 -6.31 -1.94 -5.15
N ARG A 77 -7.07 -1.98 -6.26
CA ARG A 77 -7.49 -0.80 -7.03
C ARG A 77 -8.94 -0.40 -6.77
N LYS A 78 -9.73 -1.29 -6.16
CA LYS A 78 -11.18 -1.11 -5.98
C LYS A 78 -11.54 -0.64 -4.57
N ARG A 79 -10.91 -1.19 -3.53
CA ARG A 79 -11.20 -0.87 -2.12
C ARG A 79 -10.06 -1.31 -1.20
N ALA A 80 -9.94 -0.66 -0.04
CA ALA A 80 -8.98 -1.09 0.98
C ALA A 80 -9.27 -2.55 1.40
N PRO A 81 -8.28 -3.46 1.39
CA PRO A 81 -8.48 -4.86 1.75
C PRO A 81 -9.01 -5.07 3.18
N LEU A 82 -8.88 -4.05 4.04
CA LEU A 82 -9.40 -3.98 5.41
C LEU A 82 -10.87 -4.41 5.53
N ALA A 83 -11.71 -4.15 4.53
CA ALA A 83 -13.13 -4.49 4.59
C ALA A 83 -13.42 -6.00 4.42
N TYR A 84 -12.44 -6.79 3.99
CA TYR A 84 -12.64 -8.18 3.57
C TYR A 84 -11.82 -9.19 4.38
N LEU A 85 -10.97 -8.72 5.30
CA LEU A 85 -10.29 -9.60 6.24
C LEU A 85 -11.26 -9.92 7.39
N PRO A 86 -11.54 -11.20 7.68
CA PRO A 86 -12.33 -11.56 8.84
C PRO A 86 -11.62 -11.08 10.12
N PRO A 87 -12.36 -10.68 11.16
CA PRO A 87 -11.76 -10.39 12.45
C PRO A 87 -10.99 -11.61 12.95
N GLU A 88 -9.83 -11.35 13.56
CA GLU A 88 -8.97 -12.38 14.13
C GLU A 88 -9.75 -13.12 15.23
N ASN A 89 -9.73 -14.45 15.19
CA ASN A 89 -10.47 -15.34 16.09
C ASN A 89 -9.66 -15.61 17.37
#